data_AF-A0A836U871-F1
#
_entry.id   AF-A0A836U871-F1
#
_cell.length_a   1.000
_cell.length_b   1.000
_cell.length_c   1.000
_cell.angle_alpha   90.00
_cell.angle_beta   90.00
_cell.angle_gamma   90.00
#
_symmetry.space_group_name_H-M   'P 1'
#
loop_
_entity.id
_entity.type
_entity.pdbx_description
1 polymer ?
#
loop_
_entity_poly.entity_id
_entity_poly.type
_entity_poly.pdbx_seq_one_letter_code
_entity_poly.pdbx_strand_id
1 'polypeptide(L)'
;MPRASPIPRSWGAAKSPCHRAIPGPSMSRATSMRCACQAINGSIFRYSASLLFGPGRCGSICRLSTRSTAKISSTISGTCRAIPKIVNQTSAATSLCCRFCRVSASISTSDMLMQIPIILLLCAAFFVGCSNPSEVENPQQTVIVVGYLAPGVDTELTLRQTLPPERYYDGLEDTLLDAEVWISTEGETFALSPSTGDPGLFMLAHETMPIVEGQTYELLIEHQGRQVRAETTVPFKSAVTQVKTHLGDGETIVYNQLFGDSFGKLVHPGEFFWDKSENAAGYVVIVEAVDVRSLPPGPTAPLTGDLDRLIELRAELEGQVSADSLAVLDDEIEALRTFFAENLALLDDAGEPIRWLRDREQVEWEEIEDKEKWSEGKKWRERLEDLFSARKIDYWIPADTTRSDLWWLGVRFEGEYRVRLQAADLNYFDYFTTSFNGQSGSDGDKGPVFHVEGGTGVFGSYVEDSFRVLAYRDDRVGAEGSGVGKMVVEVVADD
;
A
#
# COMPACT_ATOMS: atom_id res chain seq x y z
N MET A 1 44.76 22.54 -23.83
CA MET A 1 46.07 23.22 -23.70
C MET A 1 46.34 24.02 -24.96
N PRO A 2 47.07 25.16 -24.96
CA PRO A 2 47.89 25.73 -23.86
C PRO A 2 47.24 26.40 -22.64
N ARG A 3 47.09 27.74 -22.62
CA ARG A 3 47.49 28.65 -21.51
C ARG A 3 46.66 29.97 -21.49
N ALA A 4 46.59 30.76 -20.41
CA ALA A 4 46.96 30.59 -18.99
C ALA A 4 46.31 31.69 -18.12
N SER A 5 46.36 31.55 -16.78
CA SER A 5 45.86 32.52 -15.78
C SER A 5 46.76 33.77 -15.61
N PRO A 6 46.33 34.76 -14.81
CA PRO A 6 46.99 34.90 -13.50
C PRO A 6 46.06 35.20 -12.29
N ILE A 7 46.58 34.93 -11.08
CA ILE A 7 46.03 35.26 -9.75
C ILE A 7 47.05 36.19 -9.04
N PRO A 8 46.62 37.16 -8.20
CA PRO A 8 47.02 37.17 -6.76
C PRO A 8 45.84 37.59 -5.85
N ARG A 9 45.46 36.92 -4.75
CA ARG A 9 46.12 36.66 -3.44
C ARG A 9 46.41 37.88 -2.53
N SER A 10 45.61 38.05 -1.46
CA SER A 10 46.01 38.29 -0.03
C SER A 10 44.73 38.38 0.84
N TRP A 11 44.49 37.53 1.85
CA TRP A 11 45.06 37.46 3.22
C TRP A 11 44.58 38.56 4.20
N GLY A 12 43.89 38.14 5.28
CA GLY A 12 43.49 38.99 6.40
C GLY A 12 42.75 38.21 7.50
N ALA A 13 43.47 37.73 8.53
CA ALA A 13 42.88 37.06 9.69
C ALA A 13 42.96 37.96 10.95
N ALA A 14 41.98 37.85 11.85
CA ALA A 14 42.02 38.50 13.17
C ALA A 14 41.33 37.64 14.24
N LYS A 15 41.90 37.59 15.45
CA LYS A 15 41.37 36.90 16.65
C LYS A 15 41.27 37.87 17.83
N SER A 16 40.19 37.75 18.61
CA SER A 16 40.15 37.97 20.08
C SER A 16 40.36 39.41 20.63
N PRO A 17 40.18 39.67 21.95
CA PRO A 17 39.02 39.38 22.81
C PRO A 17 38.65 40.58 23.73
N CYS A 18 37.56 40.51 24.52
CA CYS A 18 37.48 41.25 25.81
C CYS A 18 36.42 40.74 26.82
N HIS A 19 36.72 40.92 28.10
CA HIS A 19 35.91 40.54 29.28
C HIS A 19 34.81 41.55 29.66
N ARG A 20 33.79 41.10 30.40
CA ARG A 20 33.34 41.77 31.64
C ARG A 20 32.57 40.81 32.58
N ALA A 21 32.50 41.17 33.86
CA ALA A 21 31.92 40.36 34.92
C ALA A 21 31.07 41.22 35.89
N ILE A 22 30.03 40.60 36.49
CA ILE A 22 29.58 40.68 37.92
C ILE A 22 29.22 42.10 38.46
N PRO A 23 28.05 42.32 39.13
CA PRO A 23 27.61 41.57 40.32
C PRO A 23 26.11 41.22 40.48
N GLY A 24 25.82 40.34 41.45
CA GLY A 24 24.47 40.08 41.99
C GLY A 24 24.02 41.12 43.05
N PRO A 25 22.92 40.87 43.79
CA PRO A 25 23.06 40.07 45.01
C PRO A 25 21.85 39.19 45.44
N SER A 26 22.15 38.28 46.38
CA SER A 26 21.32 37.59 47.39
C SER A 26 19.79 37.81 47.48
N MET A 27 19.06 36.72 47.73
CA MET A 27 18.38 36.52 49.03
C MET A 27 18.10 35.03 49.34
N SER A 28 17.85 34.73 50.62
CA SER A 28 17.74 33.38 51.19
C SER A 28 16.37 33.15 51.86
N ARG A 29 16.07 31.89 52.24
CA ARG A 29 14.89 31.36 52.97
C ARG A 29 13.69 31.00 52.09
N ALA A 30 12.79 30.09 52.49
CA ALA A 30 12.89 28.92 53.39
C ALA A 30 11.65 28.03 53.24
N THR A 31 11.82 26.73 53.46
CA THR A 31 10.85 25.73 53.97
C THR A 31 9.34 26.01 53.85
N SER A 32 8.63 25.23 53.02
CA SER A 32 7.23 24.87 53.25
C SER A 32 6.82 23.62 52.44
N MET A 33 7.00 22.43 53.02
CA MET A 33 6.25 21.25 52.57
C MET A 33 4.75 21.51 52.80
N ARG A 34 3.94 21.41 51.74
CA ARG A 34 2.50 21.18 51.84
C ARG A 34 2.13 20.05 50.90
N CYS A 35 1.80 18.89 51.46
CA CYS A 35 1.02 17.88 50.73
C CYS A 35 -0.36 18.49 50.43
N ALA A 36 -0.69 18.61 49.14
CA ALA A 36 -2.04 18.86 48.69
C ALA A 36 -2.51 17.61 47.96
N CYS A 37 -3.33 16.78 48.61
CA CYS A 37 -4.14 15.78 47.92
C CYS A 37 -5.19 16.54 47.11
N GLN A 38 -4.95 16.75 45.82
CA GLN A 38 -5.95 17.31 44.91
C GLN A 38 -6.60 16.16 44.15
N ALA A 39 -7.86 15.89 44.47
CA ALA A 39 -8.66 14.88 43.78
C ALA A 39 -8.94 15.34 42.36
N ILE A 40 -8.38 14.65 41.37
CA ILE A 40 -8.72 14.84 39.96
C ILE A 40 -9.96 14.00 39.68
N ASN A 41 -11.11 14.66 39.47
CA ASN A 41 -12.29 14.06 38.86
C ASN A 41 -11.99 13.79 37.38
N GLY A 42 -11.32 12.66 37.10
CA GLY A 42 -11.11 12.14 35.76
C GLY A 42 -12.33 11.37 35.28
N SER A 43 -13.28 12.05 34.63
CA SER A 43 -14.43 11.42 33.99
C SER A 43 -13.98 10.57 32.81
N ILE A 44 -13.76 9.27 33.03
CA ILE A 44 -13.46 8.31 31.95
C ILE A 44 -14.74 8.11 31.11
N PHE A 45 -14.86 8.86 30.02
CA PHE A 45 -15.82 8.56 28.96
C PHE A 45 -15.40 7.28 28.23
N ARG A 46 -15.85 6.12 28.73
CA ARG A 46 -15.88 4.89 27.94
C ARG A 46 -17.03 5.00 26.96
N TYR A 47 -16.72 5.19 25.68
CA TYR A 47 -17.67 4.88 24.61
C TYR A 47 -17.80 3.35 24.49
N SER A 48 -18.71 2.78 25.28
CA SER A 48 -19.25 1.45 24.99
C SER A 48 -20.37 1.60 23.98
N ALA A 49 -20.14 1.11 22.75
CA ALA A 49 -21.14 1.03 21.70
C ALA A 49 -22.36 0.21 22.20
N SER A 50 -23.39 0.91 22.65
CA SER A 50 -24.59 0.33 23.23
C SER A 50 -25.66 0.30 22.15
N LEU A 51 -25.83 -0.86 21.52
CA LEU A 51 -26.93 -1.11 20.57
C LEU A 51 -28.28 -0.94 21.28
N LEU A 52 -29.01 0.11 20.92
CA LEU A 52 -30.37 0.37 21.38
C LEU A 52 -31.35 -0.59 20.70
N PHE A 53 -31.70 -1.69 21.37
CA PHE A 53 -32.89 -2.46 21.04
C PHE A 53 -34.07 -2.10 21.96
N GLY A 54 -35.15 -1.61 21.35
CA GLY A 54 -36.45 -1.41 22.01
C GLY A 54 -37.14 -2.74 22.34
N PRO A 55 -38.10 -2.76 23.28
CA PRO A 55 -38.50 -3.99 23.98
C PRO A 55 -39.58 -4.83 23.28
N GLY A 56 -39.37 -6.15 23.21
CA GLY A 56 -40.28 -7.11 22.56
C GLY A 56 -40.38 -8.49 23.22
N ARG A 57 -40.94 -8.53 24.45
CA ARG A 57 -41.59 -9.67 25.17
C ARG A 57 -41.10 -11.14 25.01
N CYS A 58 -40.77 -11.71 26.17
CA CYS A 58 -41.09 -13.08 26.66
C CYS A 58 -40.58 -14.35 25.92
N GLY A 59 -39.79 -15.18 26.63
CA GLY A 59 -39.48 -16.55 26.17
C GLY A 59 -38.57 -17.41 27.06
N SER A 60 -39.01 -17.73 28.29
CA SER A 60 -38.63 -18.93 29.09
C SER A 60 -37.17 -19.43 29.12
N ILE A 61 -36.49 -19.15 30.24
CA ILE A 61 -35.86 -20.11 31.18
C ILE A 61 -35.29 -21.42 30.59
N CYS A 62 -33.98 -21.62 30.72
CA CYS A 62 -33.44 -22.88 31.25
C CYS A 62 -32.12 -22.65 32.01
N ARG A 63 -32.04 -23.14 33.26
CA ARG A 63 -30.81 -23.20 34.09
C ARG A 63 -30.06 -24.49 33.82
N LEU A 64 -28.75 -24.45 34.06
CA LEU A 64 -27.82 -25.48 34.58
C LEU A 64 -26.50 -25.34 33.81
N SER A 65 -25.31 -25.48 34.35
CA SER A 65 -24.79 -25.61 35.71
C SER A 65 -23.27 -25.69 35.53
N THR A 66 -22.50 -25.06 36.40
CA THR A 66 -21.04 -25.19 36.39
C THR A 66 -20.57 -26.63 36.58
N ARG A 67 -19.44 -27.00 35.94
CA ARG A 67 -18.43 -27.86 36.58
C ARG A 67 -17.03 -27.65 36.01
N SER A 68 -16.10 -27.36 36.91
CA SER A 68 -14.66 -27.36 36.69
C SER A 68 -14.09 -28.77 36.97
N THR A 69 -13.05 -29.16 36.23
CA THR A 69 -11.99 -30.05 36.73
C THR A 69 -10.69 -29.79 35.97
N ALA A 70 -9.58 -29.65 36.70
CA ALA A 70 -8.23 -29.64 36.16
C ALA A 70 -7.50 -30.96 36.48
N LYS A 71 -6.53 -31.36 35.63
CA LYS A 71 -5.33 -32.18 35.94
C LYS A 71 -4.42 -32.23 34.69
N ILE A 72 -3.20 -31.69 34.74
CA ILE A 72 -1.92 -32.29 35.18
C ILE A 72 -1.35 -33.35 34.21
N SER A 73 -0.29 -32.91 33.51
CA SER A 73 0.97 -33.59 33.11
C SER A 73 1.09 -35.13 33.14
N SER A 74 1.61 -35.68 32.03
CA SER A 74 2.79 -36.58 32.08
C SER A 74 3.56 -36.66 30.76
N THR A 75 4.89 -36.64 30.86
CA THR A 75 5.85 -36.83 29.75
C THR A 75 6.14 -38.31 29.50
N ILE A 76 6.16 -38.78 28.25
CA ILE A 76 6.89 -40.01 27.84
C ILE A 76 7.59 -39.78 26.49
N SER A 77 8.87 -40.16 26.43
CA SER A 77 9.71 -40.18 25.23
C SER A 77 9.53 -41.46 24.40
N GLY A 78 9.62 -41.37 23.07
CA GLY A 78 9.67 -42.54 22.20
C GLY A 78 10.22 -42.24 20.80
N THR A 79 11.46 -42.64 20.53
CA THR A 79 12.11 -42.54 19.21
C THR A 79 11.76 -43.71 18.30
N CYS A 80 11.37 -43.44 17.05
CA CYS A 80 11.43 -44.42 15.95
C CYS A 80 11.66 -43.72 14.60
N ARG A 81 12.64 -44.18 13.82
CA ARG A 81 12.84 -43.81 12.40
C ARG A 81 12.34 -44.95 11.50
N ALA A 82 11.59 -44.64 10.44
CA ALA A 82 11.72 -45.28 9.11
C ALA A 82 10.88 -44.54 8.05
N ILE A 83 11.42 -44.55 6.83
CA ILE A 83 11.12 -43.70 5.66
C ILE A 83 9.92 -44.23 4.83
N PRO A 84 9.54 -43.65 3.67
CA PRO A 84 8.30 -42.88 3.51
C PRO A 84 7.20 -43.65 2.75
N LYS A 85 5.96 -43.09 2.77
CA LYS A 85 4.94 -43.43 1.77
C LYS A 85 4.34 -42.16 1.16
N ILE A 86 4.45 -42.09 -0.16
CA ILE A 86 3.73 -41.15 -1.03
C ILE A 86 2.23 -41.41 -0.87
N VAL A 87 1.48 -40.43 -0.35
CA VAL A 87 0.02 -40.35 -0.43
C VAL A 87 -0.38 -38.89 -0.55
N ASN A 88 -1.07 -38.54 -1.64
CA ASN A 88 -1.62 -37.20 -1.86
C ASN A 88 -2.58 -36.79 -0.73
N GLN A 89 -2.40 -35.60 -0.17
CA GLN A 89 -3.43 -34.93 0.60
C GLN A 89 -4.21 -33.97 -0.30
N THR A 90 -5.42 -34.37 -0.69
CA THR A 90 -6.50 -33.42 -0.96
C THR A 90 -7.61 -33.70 0.03
N SER A 91 -7.73 -32.83 1.03
CA SER A 91 -8.71 -32.94 2.10
C SER A 91 -9.99 -32.17 1.79
N ALA A 92 -11.12 -32.78 2.15
CA ALA A 92 -12.33 -32.12 2.66
C ALA A 92 -13.14 -31.19 1.73
N ALA A 93 -14.04 -31.79 0.93
CA ALA A 93 -15.33 -31.17 0.60
C ALA A 93 -16.42 -32.20 0.19
N THR A 94 -16.73 -33.20 1.03
CA THR A 94 -17.95 -34.04 0.83
C THR A 94 -18.32 -34.83 2.09
N SER A 95 -18.98 -34.17 3.05
CA SER A 95 -19.50 -34.82 4.26
C SER A 95 -20.86 -34.26 4.67
N LEU A 96 -21.85 -34.37 3.78
CA LEU A 96 -23.25 -34.00 4.07
C LEU A 96 -24.29 -34.67 3.14
N CYS A 97 -24.06 -35.93 2.75
CA CYS A 97 -25.03 -36.69 1.95
C CYS A 97 -25.12 -38.18 2.32
N CYS A 98 -25.35 -38.50 3.60
CA CYS A 98 -25.73 -39.87 3.99
C CYS A 98 -26.41 -39.96 5.38
N ARG A 99 -27.51 -39.19 5.60
CA ARG A 99 -28.36 -39.35 6.81
C ARG A 99 -29.84 -39.05 6.63
N PHE A 100 -30.39 -39.27 5.44
CA PHE A 100 -31.84 -39.29 5.19
C PHE A 100 -32.25 -40.55 4.43
N CYS A 101 -32.22 -41.70 5.11
CA CYS A 101 -32.70 -42.96 4.56
C CYS A 101 -33.37 -43.83 5.64
N ARG A 102 -34.52 -43.35 6.15
CA ARG A 102 -35.65 -44.11 6.72
C ARG A 102 -36.71 -43.18 7.30
N VAL A 103 -37.52 -42.60 6.43
CA VAL A 103 -38.90 -42.20 6.77
C VAL A 103 -39.80 -42.90 5.77
N SER A 104 -40.33 -44.07 6.16
CA SER A 104 -41.34 -44.78 5.39
C SER A 104 -42.69 -44.07 5.58
N ALA A 105 -42.89 -42.96 4.87
CA ALA A 105 -44.19 -42.32 4.77
C ALA A 105 -45.07 -43.13 3.81
N SER A 106 -46.14 -43.72 4.34
CA SER A 106 -47.21 -44.31 3.53
C SER A 106 -48.01 -43.20 2.86
N ILE A 107 -47.59 -42.75 1.68
CA ILE A 107 -48.34 -41.76 0.89
C ILE A 107 -49.59 -42.45 0.35
N SER A 108 -50.75 -42.04 0.87
CA SER A 108 -52.05 -42.44 0.33
C SER A 108 -52.18 -41.91 -1.10
N THR A 109 -52.59 -42.76 -2.04
CA THR A 109 -52.75 -42.39 -3.45
C THR A 109 -53.89 -41.40 -3.71
N SER A 110 -54.69 -41.08 -2.68
CA SER A 110 -55.75 -40.06 -2.72
C SER A 110 -55.23 -38.62 -2.78
N ASP A 111 -54.08 -38.33 -2.16
CA ASP A 111 -53.68 -36.94 -1.88
C ASP A 111 -52.74 -36.37 -2.97
N MET A 112 -52.26 -37.25 -3.86
CA MET A 112 -51.29 -36.92 -4.91
C MET A 112 -51.86 -35.97 -5.98
N LEU A 113 -53.18 -35.97 -6.20
CA LEU A 113 -53.85 -35.07 -7.15
C LEU A 113 -53.88 -33.59 -6.70
N MET A 114 -53.74 -33.30 -5.40
CA MET A 114 -53.83 -31.93 -4.88
C MET A 114 -52.47 -31.21 -4.81
N GLN A 115 -51.35 -31.93 -4.85
CA GLN A 115 -50.00 -31.34 -4.79
C GLN A 115 -49.41 -30.98 -6.17
N ILE A 116 -49.85 -31.64 -7.24
CA ILE A 116 -49.43 -31.35 -8.62
C ILE A 116 -49.58 -29.86 -9.01
N PRO A 117 -50.70 -29.15 -8.74
CA PRO A 117 -50.81 -27.73 -9.09
C PRO A 117 -49.85 -26.84 -8.28
N ILE A 118 -49.50 -27.20 -7.05
CA ILE A 118 -48.55 -26.43 -6.21
C ILE A 118 -47.12 -26.59 -6.75
N ILE A 119 -46.75 -27.81 -7.15
CA ILE A 119 -45.44 -28.08 -7.76
C ILE A 119 -45.34 -27.38 -9.13
N LEU A 120 -46.39 -27.41 -9.95
CA LEU A 120 -46.42 -26.67 -11.22
C LEU A 120 -46.36 -25.15 -11.02
N LEU A 121 -47.01 -24.60 -9.99
CA LEU A 121 -46.94 -23.18 -9.65
C LEU A 121 -45.52 -22.78 -9.20
N LEU A 122 -44.87 -23.60 -8.37
CA LEU A 122 -43.48 -23.38 -7.96
C LEU A 122 -42.51 -23.47 -9.14
N CYS A 123 -42.64 -24.49 -10.00
CA CYS A 123 -41.83 -24.58 -11.21
C CYS A 123 -42.05 -23.37 -12.15
N ALA A 124 -43.29 -22.93 -12.35
CA ALA A 124 -43.60 -21.75 -13.15
C ALA A 124 -42.96 -20.47 -12.57
N ALA A 125 -42.98 -20.31 -11.24
CA ALA A 125 -42.30 -19.19 -10.58
C ALA A 125 -40.77 -19.22 -10.80
N PHE A 126 -40.14 -20.39 -10.83
CA PHE A 126 -38.72 -20.53 -11.15
C PHE A 126 -38.39 -20.19 -12.61
N PHE A 127 -39.28 -20.46 -13.57
CA PHE A 127 -39.04 -20.14 -15.00
C PHE A 127 -39.25 -18.66 -15.36
N VAL A 128 -39.98 -17.89 -14.55
CA VAL A 128 -40.15 -16.43 -14.75
C VAL A 128 -39.00 -15.62 -14.11
N GLY A 129 -38.17 -16.26 -13.27
CA GLY A 129 -37.05 -15.61 -12.56
C GLY A 129 -35.80 -15.35 -13.40
N CYS A 130 -35.69 -15.92 -14.61
CA CYS A 130 -34.57 -15.67 -15.51
C CYS A 130 -34.77 -14.36 -16.28
N SER A 131 -34.65 -13.22 -15.58
CA SER A 131 -34.28 -11.98 -16.27
C SER A 131 -32.87 -12.17 -16.81
N ASN A 132 -32.73 -12.38 -18.13
CA ASN A 132 -31.44 -12.15 -18.77
C ASN A 132 -31.02 -10.73 -18.37
N PRO A 133 -29.80 -10.52 -17.84
CA PRO A 133 -29.29 -9.16 -17.71
C PRO A 133 -29.36 -8.55 -19.10
N SER A 134 -30.05 -7.42 -19.23
CA SER A 134 -30.19 -6.77 -20.53
C SER A 134 -28.81 -6.31 -20.96
N GLU A 135 -28.20 -7.05 -21.89
CA GLU A 135 -27.04 -6.58 -22.63
C GLU A 135 -27.42 -5.22 -23.22
N VAL A 136 -26.70 -4.18 -22.78
CA VAL A 136 -26.96 -2.82 -23.23
C VAL A 136 -26.44 -2.74 -24.66
N GLU A 137 -27.32 -2.89 -25.64
CA GLU A 137 -26.96 -2.78 -27.06
C GLU A 137 -26.31 -1.41 -27.30
N ASN A 138 -24.99 -1.41 -27.54
CA ASN A 138 -24.11 -0.23 -27.59
C ASN A 138 -23.99 0.50 -26.23
N PRO A 139 -23.17 0.00 -25.29
CA PRO A 139 -22.90 0.74 -24.06
C PRO A 139 -22.17 2.04 -24.42
N GLN A 140 -22.67 3.16 -23.89
CA GLN A 140 -22.03 4.45 -24.09
C GLN A 140 -20.63 4.42 -23.48
N GLN A 141 -19.60 4.60 -24.31
CA GLN A 141 -18.22 4.66 -23.83
C GLN A 141 -18.09 5.79 -22.79
N THR A 142 -17.32 5.61 -21.74
CA THR A 142 -17.13 6.63 -20.69
C THR A 142 -15.69 7.12 -20.73
N VAL A 143 -15.53 8.44 -20.68
CA VAL A 143 -14.21 9.09 -20.56
C VAL A 143 -13.70 8.85 -19.14
N ILE A 144 -12.49 8.33 -19.05
CA ILE A 144 -11.76 8.06 -17.81
C ILE A 144 -10.71 9.17 -17.66
N VAL A 145 -10.77 9.88 -16.54
CA VAL A 145 -9.89 10.99 -16.19
C VAL A 145 -8.98 10.54 -15.05
N VAL A 146 -7.67 10.79 -15.15
CA VAL A 146 -6.74 10.64 -14.03
C VAL A 146 -5.79 11.83 -14.01
N GLY A 147 -5.93 12.70 -13.01
CA GLY A 147 -5.02 13.81 -12.77
C GLY A 147 -5.06 14.30 -11.33
N TYR A 148 -3.93 14.84 -10.87
CA TYR A 148 -3.77 15.32 -9.51
C TYR A 148 -3.02 16.65 -9.54
N LEU A 149 -3.56 17.70 -8.92
CA LEU A 149 -2.89 18.99 -8.78
C LEU A 149 -2.08 19.04 -7.48
N ALA A 150 -0.82 19.44 -7.58
CA ALA A 150 0.07 19.63 -6.43
C ALA A 150 0.93 20.91 -6.59
N PRO A 151 1.15 21.71 -5.53
CA PRO A 151 2.02 22.88 -5.57
C PRO A 151 3.45 22.54 -6.02
N GLY A 152 4.01 23.35 -6.92
CA GLY A 152 5.38 23.20 -7.43
C GLY A 152 5.59 22.09 -8.47
N VAL A 153 4.53 21.41 -8.91
CA VAL A 153 4.59 20.33 -9.92
C VAL A 153 3.88 20.77 -11.20
N ASP A 154 4.35 20.29 -12.35
CA ASP A 154 3.65 20.42 -13.63
C ASP A 154 2.31 19.66 -13.56
N THR A 155 1.28 20.19 -14.22
CA THR A 155 -0.04 19.55 -14.22
C THR A 155 -0.09 18.49 -15.31
N GLU A 156 -0.33 17.23 -14.90
CA GLU A 156 -0.47 16.07 -15.77
C GLU A 156 -1.89 15.49 -15.65
N LEU A 157 -2.50 15.18 -16.80
CA LEU A 157 -3.84 14.60 -16.92
C LEU A 157 -3.84 13.47 -17.95
N THR A 158 -4.06 12.24 -17.52
CA THR A 158 -4.22 11.08 -18.42
C THR A 158 -5.70 10.88 -18.76
N LEU A 159 -6.01 10.84 -20.06
CA LEU A 159 -7.35 10.63 -20.60
C LEU A 159 -7.44 9.33 -21.41
N ARG A 160 -8.41 8.49 -21.03
CA ARG A 160 -8.71 7.20 -21.67
C ARG A 160 -10.21 7.08 -21.90
N GLN A 161 -10.64 6.09 -22.65
CA GLN A 161 -12.06 5.73 -22.76
C GLN A 161 -12.31 4.24 -22.53
N THR A 162 -13.48 3.90 -21.98
CA THR A 162 -13.90 2.49 -21.89
C THR A 162 -14.12 1.92 -23.28
N LEU A 163 -13.63 0.70 -23.52
CA LEU A 163 -13.91 -0.03 -24.75
C LEU A 163 -15.32 -0.62 -24.76
N PRO A 164 -15.97 -0.69 -25.94
CA PRO A 164 -17.20 -1.46 -26.10
C PRO A 164 -16.88 -2.97 -25.98
N PRO A 165 -17.77 -3.79 -25.39
CA PRO A 165 -17.48 -5.17 -24.99
C PRO A 165 -17.23 -6.12 -26.18
N GLU A 166 -17.62 -5.74 -27.39
CA GLU A 166 -17.39 -6.48 -28.63
C GLU A 166 -15.94 -6.33 -29.15
N ARG A 167 -15.17 -5.36 -28.63
CA ARG A 167 -13.79 -5.11 -29.05
C ARG A 167 -12.83 -5.95 -28.22
N TYR A 168 -12.02 -6.76 -28.92
CA TYR A 168 -10.97 -7.56 -28.28
C TYR A 168 -9.98 -6.66 -27.53
N TYR A 169 -9.76 -6.98 -26.24
CA TYR A 169 -8.80 -6.29 -25.38
C TYR A 169 -7.42 -6.95 -25.53
N ASP A 170 -6.50 -6.24 -26.18
CA ASP A 170 -5.11 -6.69 -26.44
C ASP A 170 -4.09 -5.88 -25.61
N GLY A 171 -4.49 -5.38 -24.44
CA GLY A 171 -3.70 -4.41 -23.65
C GLY A 171 -3.57 -3.02 -24.29
N LEU A 172 -4.04 -2.83 -25.53
CA LEU A 172 -4.14 -1.53 -26.19
C LEU A 172 -5.13 -0.64 -25.46
N GLU A 173 -4.59 0.31 -24.69
CA GLU A 173 -5.35 1.35 -24.03
C GLU A 173 -5.96 2.30 -25.08
N ASP A 174 -7.27 2.53 -25.01
CA ASP A 174 -7.94 3.48 -25.89
C ASP A 174 -7.75 4.91 -25.34
N THR A 175 -6.63 5.49 -25.74
CA THR A 175 -6.15 6.80 -25.31
C THR A 175 -6.81 7.90 -26.12
N LEU A 176 -7.28 8.95 -25.43
CA LEU A 176 -8.02 10.04 -26.07
C LEU A 176 -7.03 11.08 -26.61
N LEU A 177 -6.84 11.12 -27.93
CA LEU A 177 -5.85 11.97 -28.61
C LEU A 177 -6.42 13.30 -29.12
N ASP A 178 -7.71 13.34 -29.41
CA ASP A 178 -8.48 14.44 -30.01
C ASP A 178 -9.45 15.09 -29.01
N ALA A 179 -9.14 15.01 -27.71
CA ALA A 179 -9.84 15.74 -26.68
C ALA A 179 -9.28 17.16 -26.54
N GLU A 180 -10.17 18.15 -26.43
CA GLU A 180 -9.80 19.51 -26.01
C GLU A 180 -9.93 19.60 -24.49
N VAL A 181 -8.89 20.10 -23.81
CA VAL A 181 -8.75 20.02 -22.35
C VAL A 181 -8.38 21.38 -21.79
N TRP A 182 -9.14 21.85 -20.82
CA TRP A 182 -8.91 23.12 -20.13
C TRP A 182 -9.03 22.97 -18.63
N ILE A 183 -8.19 23.70 -17.90
CA ILE A 183 -8.36 23.96 -16.48
C ILE A 183 -8.60 25.47 -16.30
N SER A 184 -9.60 25.84 -15.50
CA SER A 184 -9.90 27.23 -15.16
C SER A 184 -9.83 27.46 -13.65
N THR A 185 -9.35 28.64 -13.29
CA THR A 185 -9.30 29.11 -11.90
C THR A 185 -9.30 30.63 -11.86
N GLU A 186 -9.89 31.23 -10.83
CA GLU A 186 -10.06 32.69 -10.66
C GLU A 186 -10.66 33.45 -11.88
N GLY A 187 -11.33 32.74 -12.79
CA GLY A 187 -11.88 33.27 -14.04
C GLY A 187 -10.91 33.29 -15.23
N GLU A 188 -9.68 32.84 -15.05
CA GLU A 188 -8.73 32.55 -16.13
C GLU A 188 -8.89 31.08 -16.60
N THR A 189 -8.42 30.77 -17.81
CA THR A 189 -8.58 29.44 -18.43
C THR A 189 -7.33 29.07 -19.21
N PHE A 190 -6.79 27.88 -18.92
CA PHE A 190 -5.53 27.37 -19.43
C PHE A 190 -5.79 26.09 -20.21
N ALA A 191 -5.39 26.05 -21.48
CA ALA A 191 -5.48 24.85 -22.31
C ALA A 191 -4.29 23.92 -22.05
N LEU A 192 -4.54 22.64 -21.83
CA LEU A 192 -3.49 21.63 -21.70
C LEU A 192 -3.06 21.16 -23.10
N SER A 193 -1.78 20.83 -23.26
CA SER A 193 -1.24 20.32 -24.53
C SER A 193 -1.01 18.82 -24.45
N PRO A 194 -1.36 18.02 -25.48
CA PRO A 194 -1.07 16.59 -25.49
C PRO A 194 0.45 16.33 -25.53
N SER A 195 0.92 15.33 -24.78
CA SER A 195 2.30 14.83 -24.82
C SER A 195 2.58 14.19 -26.18
N THR A 196 3.77 14.42 -26.72
CA THR A 196 4.23 13.77 -27.96
C THR A 196 4.76 12.36 -27.74
N GLY A 197 5.08 11.99 -26.49
CA GLY A 197 5.62 10.68 -26.13
C GLY A 197 4.54 9.70 -25.70
N ASP A 198 3.51 10.20 -25.01
CA ASP A 198 2.58 9.38 -24.22
C ASP A 198 1.14 9.66 -24.67
N PRO A 199 0.56 8.79 -25.53
CA PRO A 199 -0.82 8.92 -26.00
C PRO A 199 -1.82 9.10 -24.86
N GLY A 200 -2.66 10.14 -24.95
CA GLY A 200 -3.68 10.45 -23.94
C GLY A 200 -3.17 11.18 -22.69
N LEU A 201 -1.86 11.44 -22.57
CA LEU A 201 -1.33 12.36 -21.54
C LEU A 201 -1.44 13.81 -22.03
N PHE A 202 -2.02 14.68 -21.20
CA PHE A 202 -2.11 16.12 -21.40
C PHE A 202 -1.34 16.83 -20.30
N MET A 203 -0.54 17.83 -20.67
CA MET A 203 0.38 18.52 -19.77
C MET A 203 0.19 20.05 -19.81
N LEU A 204 0.46 20.70 -18.67
CA LEU A 204 0.54 22.15 -18.53
C LEU A 204 1.61 22.50 -17.49
N ALA A 205 2.60 23.30 -17.92
CA ALA A 205 3.74 23.65 -17.08
C ALA A 205 3.33 24.52 -15.87
N HIS A 206 3.93 24.24 -14.72
CA HIS A 206 3.72 24.96 -13.46
C HIS A 206 3.96 26.47 -13.59
N GLU A 207 4.93 26.88 -14.43
CA GLU A 207 5.21 28.29 -14.72
C GLU A 207 4.05 29.02 -15.44
N THR A 208 3.17 28.28 -16.12
CA THR A 208 2.02 28.84 -16.86
C THR A 208 0.77 28.90 -15.98
N MET A 209 0.55 27.89 -15.14
CA MET A 209 -0.56 27.83 -14.18
C MET A 209 -0.03 27.29 -12.85
N PRO A 210 0.44 28.15 -11.93
CA PRO A 210 0.93 27.70 -10.64
C PRO A 210 -0.23 27.14 -9.80
N ILE A 211 -0.02 25.97 -9.21
CA ILE A 211 -0.95 25.36 -8.26
C ILE A 211 -0.74 25.98 -6.87
N VAL A 212 -1.79 26.59 -6.31
CA VAL A 212 -1.75 27.34 -5.04
C VAL A 212 -2.66 26.70 -4.00
N GLU A 213 -2.21 26.66 -2.75
CA GLU A 213 -2.97 26.14 -1.62
C GLU A 213 -4.27 26.93 -1.36
N GLY A 214 -5.37 26.24 -1.11
CA GLY A 214 -6.69 26.83 -0.87
C GLY A 214 -7.44 27.28 -2.14
N GLN A 215 -6.80 27.23 -3.31
CA GLN A 215 -7.40 27.64 -4.58
C GLN A 215 -8.21 26.50 -5.22
N THR A 216 -9.35 26.85 -5.83
CA THR A 216 -10.25 25.93 -6.54
C THR A 216 -9.95 25.93 -8.04
N TYR A 217 -9.93 24.75 -8.65
CA TYR A 217 -9.65 24.52 -10.06
C TYR A 217 -10.79 23.71 -10.67
N GLU A 218 -11.33 24.19 -11.78
CA GLU A 218 -12.37 23.53 -12.57
C GLU A 218 -11.73 22.90 -13.82
N LEU A 219 -11.98 21.62 -14.06
CA LEU A 219 -11.60 20.90 -15.28
C LEU A 219 -12.78 20.85 -16.25
N LEU A 220 -12.51 21.16 -17.52
CA LEU A 220 -13.41 20.91 -18.64
C LEU A 220 -12.67 20.10 -19.71
N ILE A 221 -13.29 19.01 -20.16
CA ILE A 221 -12.83 18.24 -21.32
C ILE A 221 -13.96 18.19 -22.34
N GLU A 222 -13.67 18.50 -23.61
CA GLU A 222 -14.55 18.26 -24.73
C GLU A 222 -13.99 17.17 -25.65
N HIS A 223 -14.80 16.15 -25.94
CA HIS A 223 -14.44 15.08 -26.87
C HIS A 223 -15.70 14.59 -27.60
N GLN A 224 -15.67 14.61 -28.94
CA GLN A 224 -16.78 14.18 -29.81
C GLN A 224 -18.15 14.81 -29.45
N GLY A 225 -18.15 16.08 -29.03
CA GLY A 225 -19.37 16.81 -28.63
C GLY A 225 -19.92 16.45 -27.25
N ARG A 226 -19.16 15.69 -26.44
CA ARG A 226 -19.45 15.42 -25.04
C ARG A 226 -18.57 16.30 -24.16
N GLN A 227 -19.13 16.74 -23.03
CA GLN A 227 -18.40 17.44 -21.98
C GLN A 227 -18.19 16.51 -20.78
N VAL A 228 -17.00 16.59 -20.18
CA VAL A 228 -16.68 16.03 -18.87
C VAL A 228 -16.22 17.18 -17.99
N ARG A 229 -16.67 17.20 -16.72
CA ARG A 229 -16.39 18.29 -15.78
C ARG A 229 -15.96 17.73 -14.43
N ALA A 230 -15.05 18.41 -13.75
CA ALA A 230 -14.70 18.13 -12.36
C ALA A 230 -14.21 19.41 -11.68
N GLU A 231 -14.26 19.47 -10.35
CA GLU A 231 -13.81 20.61 -9.55
C GLU A 231 -13.01 20.08 -8.37
N THR A 232 -11.82 20.63 -8.11
CA THR A 232 -10.98 20.28 -6.95
C THR A 232 -10.50 21.54 -6.24
N THR A 233 -10.33 21.49 -4.93
CA THR A 233 -9.78 22.60 -4.13
C THR A 233 -8.53 22.13 -3.41
N VAL A 234 -7.40 22.78 -3.71
CA VAL A 234 -6.10 22.38 -3.17
C VAL A 234 -6.10 22.53 -1.64
N PRO A 235 -5.75 21.49 -0.88
CA PRO A 235 -5.72 21.58 0.57
C PRO A 235 -4.59 22.50 1.05
N PHE A 236 -4.68 23.03 2.28
CA PHE A 236 -3.52 23.67 2.92
C PHE A 236 -2.50 22.62 3.38
N LYS A 237 -1.21 22.95 3.32
CA LYS A 237 -0.12 22.07 3.77
C LYS A 237 -0.27 21.71 5.25
N SER A 238 -0.16 20.41 5.55
CA SER A 238 -0.03 19.89 6.90
C SER A 238 1.44 19.59 7.21
N ALA A 239 2.10 20.50 7.91
CA ALA A 239 3.49 20.34 8.32
C ALA A 239 3.63 19.25 9.41
N VAL A 240 4.62 18.36 9.27
CA VAL A 240 4.98 17.38 10.28
C VAL A 240 5.67 18.10 11.45
N THR A 241 5.00 18.13 12.60
CA THR A 241 5.43 18.91 13.77
C THR A 241 6.33 18.12 14.72
N GLN A 242 6.19 16.79 14.73
CA GLN A 242 6.97 15.93 15.61
C GLN A 242 7.00 14.49 15.10
N VAL A 243 8.18 13.86 15.16
CA VAL A 243 8.35 12.40 15.08
C VAL A 243 8.84 11.90 16.44
N LYS A 244 8.29 10.80 16.94
CA LYS A 244 8.62 10.18 18.22
C LYS A 244 9.04 8.73 18.03
N THR A 245 10.20 8.42 18.60
CA THR A 245 10.71 7.07 18.74
C THR A 245 10.27 6.48 20.09
N HIS A 246 9.98 5.17 20.15
CA HIS A 246 9.48 4.55 21.39
C HIS A 246 10.52 4.43 22.53
N LEU A 247 11.79 4.77 22.31
CA LEU A 247 12.81 4.78 23.36
C LEU A 247 12.83 6.05 24.22
N GLY A 248 12.21 7.14 23.76
CA GLY A 248 12.12 8.39 24.52
C GLY A 248 13.43 9.20 24.58
N ASP A 249 14.47 8.77 23.87
CA ASP A 249 15.64 9.59 23.50
C ASP A 249 15.31 10.56 22.36
N GLY A 250 14.33 10.23 21.51
CA GLY A 250 13.82 11.06 20.42
C GLY A 250 14.54 10.86 19.09
N GLU A 251 15.59 10.04 19.06
CA GLU A 251 16.45 9.85 17.89
C GLU A 251 16.44 8.38 17.40
N THR A 252 16.26 7.41 18.29
CA THR A 252 16.43 5.98 17.96
C THR A 252 15.20 5.14 18.33
N ILE A 253 14.73 4.32 17.40
CA ILE A 253 13.72 3.27 17.62
C ILE A 253 14.43 1.93 17.83
N VAL A 254 13.91 1.03 18.65
CA VAL A 254 14.38 -0.37 18.70
C VAL A 254 13.15 -1.28 18.82
N TYR A 255 12.86 -2.10 17.81
CA TYR A 255 11.83 -3.14 17.90
C TYR A 255 12.35 -4.55 17.57
N ASN A 256 11.71 -5.53 18.19
CA ASN A 256 11.92 -6.95 17.90
C ASN A 256 11.03 -7.32 16.71
N GLN A 257 11.53 -8.08 15.73
CA GLN A 257 10.78 -8.48 14.53
C GLN A 257 9.58 -9.41 14.82
N LEU A 258 9.37 -9.85 16.06
CA LEU A 258 8.16 -10.54 16.49
C LEU A 258 6.96 -9.57 16.44
N PHE A 259 6.00 -9.84 15.54
CA PHE A 259 4.86 -8.96 15.17
C PHE A 259 3.82 -8.64 16.25
N GLY A 260 4.13 -8.96 17.50
CA GLY A 260 3.48 -8.39 18.66
C GLY A 260 4.26 -8.73 19.91
N ASP A 261 3.90 -8.08 21.01
CA ASP A 261 4.14 -8.71 22.31
C ASP A 261 3.38 -10.05 22.41
N SER A 262 3.62 -10.80 23.49
CA SER A 262 2.92 -12.06 23.76
C SER A 262 1.40 -11.91 24.00
N PHE A 263 0.84 -10.71 23.84
CA PHE A 263 -0.58 -10.39 23.92
C PHE A 263 -1.16 -9.95 22.56
N GLY A 264 -0.38 -9.99 21.48
CA GLY A 264 -0.82 -9.63 20.13
C GLY A 264 -0.93 -8.12 19.90
N LYS A 265 -0.32 -7.30 20.75
CA LYS A 265 -0.24 -5.86 20.52
C LYS A 265 0.82 -5.59 19.46
N LEU A 266 0.39 -5.11 18.28
CA LEU A 266 1.27 -4.67 17.21
C LEU A 266 2.32 -3.70 17.75
N VAL A 267 3.59 -3.98 17.48
CA VAL A 267 4.67 -3.05 17.80
C VAL A 267 4.79 -2.07 16.64
N HIS A 268 4.48 -0.81 16.93
CA HIS A 268 4.71 0.29 16.01
C HIS A 268 6.14 0.80 16.24
N PRO A 269 6.98 1.00 15.21
CA PRO A 269 8.30 1.62 15.37
C PRO A 269 8.27 2.98 16.08
N GLY A 270 7.29 3.83 15.78
CA GLY A 270 7.17 5.15 16.37
C GLY A 270 5.82 5.79 16.09
N GLU A 271 5.72 7.09 16.37
CA GLU A 271 4.53 7.92 16.13
C GLU A 271 4.97 9.23 15.46
N PHE A 272 4.20 9.78 14.54
CA PHE A 272 4.42 11.13 14.03
C PHE A 272 3.14 11.96 14.05
N PHE A 273 3.31 13.28 14.11
CA PHE A 273 2.28 14.28 14.38
C PHE A 273 2.39 15.41 13.36
N TRP A 274 1.27 16.04 13.02
CA TRP A 274 1.22 17.16 12.07
C TRP A 274 0.18 18.20 12.45
N ASP A 275 0.33 19.40 11.90
CA ASP A 275 -0.69 20.44 11.99
C ASP A 275 -1.88 20.11 11.08
N LYS A 276 -3.11 20.34 11.57
CA LYS A 276 -4.32 20.05 10.80
C LYS A 276 -4.49 21.05 9.65
N SER A 277 -4.69 20.54 8.43
CA SER A 277 -5.16 21.31 7.29
C SER A 277 -6.65 21.69 7.46
N GLU A 278 -7.01 22.94 7.12
CA GLU A 278 -8.37 23.46 7.35
C GLU A 278 -9.41 22.86 6.40
N ASN A 279 -9.01 22.51 5.17
CA ASN A 279 -9.87 22.07 4.07
C ASN A 279 -9.57 20.67 3.52
N ALA A 280 -8.60 19.92 4.08
CA ALA A 280 -8.36 18.54 3.70
C ALA A 280 -9.53 17.61 4.10
N ALA A 281 -9.94 16.73 3.19
CA ALA A 281 -10.93 15.67 3.46
C ALA A 281 -10.32 14.50 4.25
N GLY A 282 -9.00 14.31 4.13
CA GLY A 282 -8.21 13.43 4.96
C GLY A 282 -6.73 13.49 4.59
N TYR A 283 -5.98 12.50 5.05
CA TYR A 283 -4.56 12.38 4.80
C TYR A 283 -4.24 11.04 4.14
N VAL A 284 -3.30 11.05 3.19
CA VAL A 284 -2.66 9.84 2.68
C VAL A 284 -1.21 9.85 3.17
N VAL A 285 -0.80 8.80 3.87
CA VAL A 285 0.60 8.58 4.26
C VAL A 285 1.19 7.58 3.29
N ILE A 286 2.32 7.92 2.70
CA ILE A 286 3.09 7.03 1.82
C ILE A 286 4.46 6.82 2.47
N VAL A 287 4.78 5.57 2.81
CA VAL A 287 6.13 5.18 3.25
C VAL A 287 6.82 4.51 2.07
N GLU A 288 7.88 5.13 1.57
CA GLU A 288 8.63 4.70 0.38
C GLU A 288 10.09 4.45 0.74
N ALA A 289 10.61 3.27 0.41
CA ALA A 289 12.03 2.96 0.55
C ALA A 289 12.84 3.64 -0.58
N VAL A 290 13.69 4.61 -0.22
CA VAL A 290 14.48 5.46 -1.14
C VAL A 290 15.83 4.81 -1.45
N ASP A 291 16.57 4.42 -0.41
CA ASP A 291 17.86 3.74 -0.51
C ASP A 291 17.78 2.41 0.24
N VAL A 292 17.27 1.37 -0.44
CA VAL A 292 17.47 -0.01 -0.01
C VAL A 292 18.78 -0.48 -0.63
N ARG A 293 19.82 -0.64 0.19
CA ARG A 293 21.24 -0.74 -0.22
C ARG A 293 21.64 -1.95 -1.07
N SER A 294 20.69 -2.75 -1.56
CA SER A 294 20.91 -3.93 -2.41
C SER A 294 20.24 -3.83 -3.78
N LEU A 295 19.63 -2.69 -4.15
CA LEU A 295 18.77 -2.59 -5.33
C LEU A 295 19.22 -1.43 -6.24
N PRO A 296 19.50 -1.68 -7.53
CA PRO A 296 20.24 -0.76 -8.38
C PRO A 296 19.44 0.51 -8.67
N PRO A 297 20.05 1.70 -8.48
CA PRO A 297 19.48 2.95 -8.96
C PRO A 297 19.74 3.08 -10.47
N GLY A 298 18.73 2.84 -11.31
CA GLY A 298 18.88 3.10 -12.75
C GLY A 298 17.62 2.92 -13.60
N PRO A 299 17.38 3.79 -14.60
CA PRO A 299 16.27 3.67 -15.57
C PRO A 299 16.52 2.60 -16.65
N THR A 300 17.55 1.76 -16.49
CA THR A 300 17.93 0.70 -17.43
C THR A 300 18.19 -0.62 -16.70
N ALA A 301 17.29 -1.01 -15.80
CA ALA A 301 17.22 -2.40 -15.40
C ALA A 301 16.87 -3.23 -16.65
N PRO A 302 17.67 -4.25 -17.04
CA PRO A 302 17.32 -5.13 -18.15
C PRO A 302 15.97 -5.77 -17.87
N LEU A 303 15.10 -5.86 -18.89
CA LEU A 303 13.76 -6.35 -18.66
C LEU A 303 13.85 -7.84 -18.35
N THR A 304 13.08 -8.30 -17.37
CA THR A 304 12.96 -9.74 -17.09
C THR A 304 12.41 -10.53 -18.29
N GLY A 305 11.72 -9.86 -19.22
CA GLY A 305 11.34 -10.40 -20.53
C GLY A 305 12.50 -10.57 -21.52
N ASP A 306 13.61 -9.83 -21.38
CA ASP A 306 14.80 -10.02 -22.21
C ASP A 306 15.49 -11.35 -21.88
N LEU A 307 15.52 -11.74 -20.59
CA LEU A 307 16.01 -13.05 -20.16
C LEU A 307 15.16 -14.20 -20.72
N ASP A 308 13.83 -14.11 -20.61
CA ASP A 308 12.91 -15.10 -21.21
C ASP A 308 13.18 -15.23 -22.72
N ARG A 309 13.25 -14.10 -23.43
CA ARG A 309 13.49 -14.03 -24.88
C ARG A 309 14.85 -14.60 -25.29
N LEU A 310 15.91 -14.33 -24.53
CA LEU A 310 17.25 -14.85 -24.82
C LEU A 310 17.32 -16.37 -24.59
N ILE A 311 16.68 -16.89 -23.53
CA ILE A 311 16.57 -18.33 -23.27
C ILE A 311 15.80 -19.03 -24.41
N GLU A 312 14.67 -18.46 -24.85
CA GLU A 312 13.89 -18.98 -25.98
C GLU A 312 14.70 -18.95 -27.29
N LEU A 313 15.37 -17.84 -27.60
CA LEU A 313 16.22 -17.70 -28.79
C LEU A 313 17.40 -18.68 -28.78
N ARG A 314 18.04 -18.88 -27.62
CA ARG A 314 19.13 -19.83 -27.42
C ARG A 314 18.65 -21.27 -27.63
N ALA A 315 17.44 -21.60 -27.20
CA ALA A 315 16.82 -22.90 -27.45
C ALA A 315 16.41 -23.10 -28.92
N GLU A 316 15.92 -22.05 -29.60
CA GLU A 316 15.59 -22.12 -31.03
C GLU A 316 16.86 -22.36 -31.88
N LEU A 317 17.94 -21.65 -31.60
CA LEU A 317 19.19 -21.72 -32.37
C LEU A 317 20.04 -22.98 -32.06
N GLU A 318 19.67 -23.78 -31.06
CA GLU A 318 20.42 -24.98 -30.69
C GLU A 318 20.46 -26.01 -31.83
N GLY A 319 21.66 -26.34 -32.30
CA GLY A 319 21.87 -27.18 -33.47
C GLY A 319 21.68 -26.50 -34.83
N GLN A 320 21.24 -25.23 -34.86
CA GLN A 320 21.15 -24.42 -36.08
C GLN A 320 22.43 -23.60 -36.34
N VAL A 321 23.09 -23.12 -35.27
CA VAL A 321 24.30 -22.27 -35.35
C VAL A 321 25.53 -22.97 -34.74
N SER A 322 26.71 -22.36 -34.85
CA SER A 322 27.93 -22.87 -34.22
C SER A 322 27.91 -22.70 -32.70
N ALA A 323 28.68 -23.53 -31.99
CA ALA A 323 28.86 -23.42 -30.54
C ALA A 323 29.35 -22.01 -30.14
N ASP A 324 30.26 -21.41 -30.93
CA ASP A 324 30.76 -20.05 -30.68
C ASP A 324 29.65 -18.98 -30.73
N SER A 325 28.60 -19.17 -31.53
CA SER A 325 27.45 -18.26 -31.58
C SER A 325 26.47 -18.48 -30.42
N LEU A 326 26.33 -19.72 -29.94
CA LEU A 326 25.56 -19.99 -28.72
C LEU A 326 26.28 -19.47 -27.48
N ALA A 327 27.62 -19.52 -27.44
CA ALA A 327 28.41 -19.01 -26.32
C ALA A 327 28.17 -17.52 -26.04
N VAL A 328 27.97 -16.70 -27.08
CA VAL A 328 27.62 -15.27 -26.90
C VAL A 328 26.24 -15.11 -26.23
N LEU A 329 25.26 -15.94 -26.59
CA LEU A 329 23.94 -15.92 -25.95
C LEU A 329 23.99 -16.49 -24.53
N ASP A 330 24.77 -17.55 -24.30
CA ASP A 330 24.99 -18.11 -22.96
C ASP A 330 25.68 -17.08 -22.04
N ASP A 331 26.67 -16.32 -22.54
CA ASP A 331 27.32 -15.20 -21.84
C ASP A 331 26.33 -14.05 -21.54
N GLU A 332 25.45 -13.67 -22.48
CA GLU A 332 24.42 -12.64 -22.27
C GLU A 332 23.34 -13.09 -21.25
N ILE A 333 22.89 -14.35 -21.32
CA ILE A 333 21.97 -14.95 -20.34
C ILE A 333 22.61 -14.97 -18.95
N GLU A 334 23.88 -15.37 -18.84
CA GLU A 334 24.57 -15.42 -17.55
C GLU A 334 24.88 -14.03 -17.00
N ALA A 335 25.14 -13.03 -17.85
CA ALA A 335 25.24 -11.64 -17.43
C ALA A 335 23.91 -11.11 -16.87
N LEU A 336 22.76 -11.47 -17.46
CA LEU A 336 21.45 -11.12 -16.92
C LEU A 336 21.14 -11.87 -15.60
N ARG A 337 21.47 -13.15 -15.50
CA ARG A 337 21.36 -13.91 -14.24
C ARG A 337 22.22 -13.33 -13.14
N THR A 338 23.48 -13.01 -13.45
CA THR A 338 24.42 -12.37 -12.53
C THR A 338 23.89 -11.01 -12.11
N PHE A 339 23.37 -10.21 -13.05
CA PHE A 339 22.70 -8.95 -12.71
C PHE A 339 21.53 -9.19 -11.75
N PHE A 340 20.57 -10.05 -12.07
CA PHE A 340 19.45 -10.32 -11.16
C PHE A 340 19.89 -10.94 -9.83
N ALA A 341 20.97 -11.73 -9.79
CA ALA A 341 21.54 -12.21 -8.55
C ALA A 341 22.15 -11.07 -7.73
N GLU A 342 23.06 -10.27 -8.28
CA GLU A 342 23.72 -9.16 -7.55
C GLU A 342 22.75 -8.04 -7.14
N ASN A 343 21.64 -7.88 -7.86
CA ASN A 343 20.74 -6.73 -7.74
C ASN A 343 19.34 -7.07 -7.20
N LEU A 344 18.94 -8.34 -7.22
CA LEU A 344 17.66 -8.85 -6.68
C LEU A 344 17.83 -10.07 -5.79
N ALA A 345 18.92 -10.85 -5.90
CA ALA A 345 19.21 -11.76 -4.80
C ALA A 345 19.57 -10.90 -3.60
N LEU A 346 18.80 -11.15 -2.57
CA LEU A 346 19.07 -10.68 -1.24
C LEU A 346 20.27 -11.49 -0.76
N LEU A 347 21.48 -11.11 -1.15
CA LEU A 347 22.77 -11.59 -0.63
C LEU A 347 23.61 -10.38 -0.18
N ASP A 348 24.28 -10.49 0.98
CA ASP A 348 25.12 -9.41 1.51
C ASP A 348 26.54 -9.43 0.90
N ASP A 349 27.40 -8.50 1.32
CA ASP A 349 28.82 -8.43 0.88
C ASP A 349 29.62 -9.74 1.14
N ALA A 350 29.10 -10.65 1.97
CA ALA A 350 29.69 -11.97 2.25
C ALA A 350 29.06 -13.11 1.42
N GLY A 351 28.05 -12.83 0.61
CA GLY A 351 27.29 -13.82 -0.18
C GLY A 351 26.31 -14.64 0.66
N GLU A 352 26.04 -14.23 1.91
CA GLU A 352 25.00 -14.82 2.75
C GLU A 352 23.65 -14.19 2.43
N PRO A 353 22.52 -14.91 2.53
CA PRO A 353 21.19 -14.31 2.40
C PRO A 353 21.04 -13.05 3.25
N ILE A 354 20.79 -11.92 2.59
CA ILE A 354 20.45 -10.64 3.21
C ILE A 354 19.32 -10.91 4.20
N ARG A 355 19.62 -10.66 5.47
CA ARG A 355 18.77 -11.05 6.60
C ARG A 355 17.62 -10.06 6.84
N TRP A 356 17.20 -9.37 5.78
CA TRP A 356 16.15 -8.35 5.78
C TRP A 356 14.82 -8.89 5.26
N LEU A 357 14.82 -9.92 4.40
CA LEU A 357 13.59 -10.70 4.20
C LEU A 357 13.31 -11.50 5.46
N ARG A 358 12.03 -11.54 5.82
CA ARG A 358 11.52 -12.37 6.91
C ARG A 358 11.45 -13.82 6.44
N ASP A 359 11.56 -14.78 7.35
CA ASP A 359 11.42 -16.23 7.06
C ASP A 359 10.21 -16.55 6.16
N ARG A 360 9.10 -15.80 6.34
CA ARG A 360 7.90 -15.93 5.50
C ARG A 360 8.08 -15.41 4.07
N GLU A 361 8.73 -14.27 3.88
CA GLU A 361 8.99 -13.73 2.54
C GLU A 361 10.00 -14.61 1.81
N GLN A 362 10.96 -15.20 2.54
CA GLN A 362 11.84 -16.25 2.00
C GLN A 362 11.02 -17.49 1.57
N VAL A 363 10.05 -17.95 2.36
CA VAL A 363 9.14 -19.03 1.96
C VAL A 363 8.30 -18.65 0.72
N GLU A 364 7.81 -17.43 0.63
CA GLU A 364 7.07 -16.92 -0.55
C GLU A 364 8.00 -16.90 -1.79
N TRP A 365 9.29 -16.57 -1.63
CA TRP A 365 10.31 -16.63 -2.70
C TRP A 365 10.74 -18.05 -3.09
N GLU A 366 10.75 -18.99 -2.14
CA GLU A 366 10.94 -20.42 -2.37
C GLU A 366 9.72 -21.00 -3.11
N GLU A 367 8.50 -20.59 -2.75
CA GLU A 367 7.27 -20.97 -3.46
C GLU A 367 7.24 -20.47 -4.91
N ILE A 368 7.90 -19.35 -5.24
CA ILE A 368 8.12 -18.88 -6.63
C ILE A 368 9.09 -19.81 -7.38
N GLU A 369 10.14 -20.30 -6.70
CA GLU A 369 11.10 -21.23 -7.31
C GLU A 369 10.45 -22.59 -7.65
N ASP A 370 9.58 -23.07 -6.77
CA ASP A 370 8.81 -24.31 -6.94
C ASP A 370 7.74 -24.24 -8.04
N LYS A 371 7.52 -23.08 -8.69
CA LYS A 371 6.62 -22.96 -9.86
C LYS A 371 7.26 -23.56 -11.12
N GLU A 372 7.26 -24.88 -11.25
CA GLU A 372 7.79 -25.63 -12.41
C GLU A 372 7.34 -25.14 -13.80
N LYS A 373 6.18 -24.47 -13.88
CA LYS A 373 5.59 -23.96 -15.13
C LYS A 373 5.99 -22.53 -15.49
N TRP A 374 6.75 -21.85 -14.63
CA TRP A 374 7.18 -20.48 -14.87
C TRP A 374 8.56 -20.47 -15.50
N SER A 375 8.72 -19.66 -16.55
CA SER A 375 10.02 -19.36 -17.11
C SER A 375 10.90 -18.60 -16.11
N GLU A 376 12.21 -18.62 -16.32
CA GLU A 376 13.16 -18.03 -15.39
C GLU A 376 12.99 -16.50 -15.26
N GLY A 377 12.81 -15.80 -16.39
CA GLY A 377 12.50 -14.38 -16.39
C GLY A 377 11.14 -14.07 -15.75
N LYS A 378 10.15 -14.97 -15.88
CA LYS A 378 8.89 -14.85 -15.12
C LYS A 378 9.13 -14.94 -13.61
N LYS A 379 9.90 -15.92 -13.11
CA LYS A 379 10.22 -16.04 -11.67
C LYS A 379 10.91 -14.78 -11.15
N TRP A 380 11.86 -14.23 -11.90
CA TRP A 380 12.51 -12.97 -11.56
C TRP A 380 11.55 -11.77 -11.59
N ARG A 381 10.61 -11.71 -12.53
CA ARG A 381 9.58 -10.67 -12.62
C ARG A 381 8.68 -10.65 -11.39
N GLU A 382 8.22 -11.82 -10.96
CA GLU A 382 7.31 -11.93 -9.82
C GLU A 382 8.05 -11.62 -8.50
N ARG A 383 9.31 -12.07 -8.33
CA ARG A 383 10.18 -11.63 -7.21
C ARG A 383 10.40 -10.10 -7.19
N LEU A 384 10.62 -9.52 -8.36
CA LEU A 384 10.83 -8.08 -8.53
C LEU A 384 9.56 -7.29 -8.20
N GLU A 385 8.39 -7.78 -8.61
CA GLU A 385 7.07 -7.19 -8.36
C GLU A 385 6.67 -7.30 -6.88
N ASP A 386 6.84 -8.46 -6.26
CA ASP A 386 6.66 -8.67 -4.81
C ASP A 386 7.57 -7.73 -4.02
N LEU A 387 8.81 -7.56 -4.44
CA LEU A 387 9.76 -6.67 -3.78
C LEU A 387 9.43 -5.18 -4.02
N PHE A 388 8.98 -4.79 -5.20
CA PHE A 388 8.60 -3.40 -5.50
C PHE A 388 7.30 -2.98 -4.80
N SER A 389 6.25 -3.81 -4.91
CA SER A 389 5.01 -3.63 -4.13
C SER A 389 5.30 -3.63 -2.62
N ALA A 390 6.38 -4.26 -2.18
CA ALA A 390 6.84 -4.20 -0.81
C ALA A 390 7.57 -2.92 -0.38
N ARG A 391 8.15 -2.13 -1.30
CA ARG A 391 8.91 -0.90 -0.96
C ARG A 391 8.04 0.30 -0.62
N LYS A 392 6.83 0.36 -1.19
CA LYS A 392 5.89 1.46 -1.03
C LYS A 392 4.64 0.94 -0.35
N ILE A 393 4.34 1.47 0.82
CA ILE A 393 3.07 1.24 1.50
C ILE A 393 2.39 2.56 1.72
N ASP A 394 1.16 2.65 1.24
CA ASP A 394 0.28 3.79 1.43
C ASP A 394 -0.95 3.40 2.25
N TYR A 395 -1.43 4.34 3.05
CA TYR A 395 -2.62 4.20 3.87
C TYR A 395 -3.23 5.57 4.15
N TRP A 396 -4.55 5.58 4.39
CA TRP A 396 -5.29 6.81 4.64
C TRP A 396 -5.62 7.00 6.11
N ILE A 397 -5.84 8.26 6.49
CA ILE A 397 -6.17 8.71 7.84
C ILE A 397 -7.27 9.78 7.73
N PRO A 398 -8.37 9.72 8.52
CA PRO A 398 -9.43 10.72 8.45
C PRO A 398 -8.98 12.11 8.93
N ALA A 399 -9.58 13.18 8.39
CA ALA A 399 -9.19 14.57 8.63
C ALA A 399 -9.33 15.09 10.08
N ASP A 400 -9.94 14.33 10.99
CA ASP A 400 -10.00 14.67 12.42
C ASP A 400 -8.74 14.24 13.20
N THR A 401 -7.87 13.45 12.57
CA THR A 401 -6.70 12.84 13.17
C THR A 401 -5.42 13.56 12.74
N THR A 402 -4.57 13.90 13.71
CA THR A 402 -3.28 14.63 13.55
C THR A 402 -2.07 13.84 14.06
N ARG A 403 -2.22 12.51 14.09
CA ARG A 403 -1.22 11.55 14.52
C ARG A 403 -1.34 10.28 13.69
N SER A 404 -0.22 9.70 13.31
CA SER A 404 -0.12 8.32 12.85
C SER A 404 0.91 7.58 13.66
N ASP A 405 0.70 6.29 13.83
CA ASP A 405 1.77 5.38 14.22
C ASP A 405 2.55 5.03 12.94
N LEU A 406 3.88 4.92 13.02
CA LEU A 406 4.67 4.32 11.94
C LEU A 406 4.34 2.82 11.93
N TRP A 407 3.82 2.32 10.82
CA TRP A 407 3.52 0.90 10.67
C TRP A 407 4.80 0.14 10.36
N TRP A 408 5.07 -0.94 11.11
CA TRP A 408 6.26 -1.76 10.90
C TRP A 408 6.35 -2.33 9.47
N LEU A 409 5.20 -2.53 8.80
CA LEU A 409 5.18 -2.96 7.39
C LEU A 409 5.89 -1.96 6.48
N GLY A 410 5.71 -0.66 6.75
CA GLY A 410 6.29 0.43 5.96
C GLY A 410 7.81 0.53 6.08
N VAL A 411 8.41 0.04 7.17
CA VAL A 411 9.86 0.12 7.45
C VAL A 411 10.46 -1.27 7.70
N ARG A 412 10.11 -2.24 6.84
CA ARG A 412 10.51 -3.66 7.00
C ARG A 412 11.92 -4.01 6.54
N PHE A 413 12.57 -3.17 5.73
CA PHE A 413 13.91 -3.39 5.18
C PHE A 413 14.94 -2.50 5.88
N GLU A 414 16.22 -2.83 5.73
CA GLU A 414 17.30 -1.89 6.04
C GLU A 414 17.48 -0.90 4.87
N GLY A 415 17.60 0.38 5.18
CA GLY A 415 17.67 1.44 4.18
C GLY A 415 17.09 2.77 4.62
N GLU A 416 17.27 3.79 3.79
CA GLU A 416 16.59 5.07 3.94
C GLU A 416 15.16 4.99 3.38
N TYR A 417 14.21 5.53 4.14
CA TYR A 417 12.82 5.70 3.78
C TYR A 417 12.42 7.17 3.77
N ARG A 418 11.55 7.54 2.84
CA ARG A 418 10.85 8.81 2.80
C ARG A 418 9.40 8.55 3.21
N VAL A 419 8.97 9.20 4.29
CA VAL A 419 7.57 9.23 4.72
C VAL A 419 6.95 10.51 4.18
N ARG A 420 6.01 10.39 3.25
CA ARG A 420 5.25 11.49 2.66
C ARG A 420 3.90 11.56 3.36
N LEU A 421 3.53 12.74 3.84
CA LEU A 421 2.22 13.07 4.37
C LEU A 421 1.52 13.99 3.37
N GLN A 422 0.48 13.48 2.72
CA GLN A 422 -0.32 14.23 1.77
C GLN A 422 -1.63 14.65 2.44
N ALA A 423 -1.83 15.95 2.64
CA ALA A 423 -3.17 16.48 2.85
C ALA A 423 -3.94 16.34 1.53
N ALA A 424 -5.11 15.71 1.53
CA ALA A 424 -5.87 15.36 0.34
C ALA A 424 -7.19 16.15 0.27
N ASP A 425 -7.57 16.60 -0.93
CA ASP A 425 -8.92 17.10 -1.20
C ASP A 425 -9.96 15.96 -1.18
N LEU A 426 -11.24 16.32 -1.28
CA LEU A 426 -12.32 15.32 -1.28
C LEU A 426 -12.20 14.34 -2.45
N ASN A 427 -11.86 14.83 -3.65
CA ASN A 427 -11.84 14.00 -4.84
C ASN A 427 -10.71 12.96 -4.78
N TYR A 428 -9.52 13.39 -4.39
CA TYR A 428 -8.38 12.50 -4.22
C TYR A 428 -8.61 11.50 -3.07
N PHE A 429 -9.12 11.97 -1.93
CA PHE A 429 -9.34 11.12 -0.76
C PHE A 429 -10.43 10.06 -0.99
N ASP A 430 -11.59 10.43 -1.55
CA ASP A 430 -12.65 9.48 -1.86
C ASP A 430 -12.19 8.46 -2.91
N TYR A 431 -11.54 8.91 -3.99
CA TYR A 431 -10.98 8.00 -5.00
C TYR A 431 -9.96 7.04 -4.39
N PHE A 432 -9.03 7.53 -3.57
CA PHE A 432 -7.99 6.73 -2.95
C PHE A 432 -8.57 5.68 -1.99
N THR A 433 -9.43 6.11 -1.06
CA THR A 433 -10.02 5.23 -0.04
C THR A 433 -10.96 4.16 -0.61
N THR A 434 -11.58 4.42 -1.78
CA THR A 434 -12.52 3.49 -2.41
C THR A 434 -11.91 2.64 -3.53
N SER A 435 -10.84 3.10 -4.20
CA SER A 435 -10.18 2.32 -5.27
C SER A 435 -9.14 1.33 -4.75
N PHE A 436 -8.24 1.76 -3.85
CA PHE A 436 -7.07 0.96 -3.47
C PHE A 436 -7.32 0.09 -2.24
N ASN A 437 -8.18 0.53 -1.33
CA ASN A 437 -8.30 -0.07 0.00
C ASN A 437 -9.13 -1.37 0.05
N GLY A 438 -9.28 -2.05 -1.09
CA GLY A 438 -9.71 -3.44 -1.23
C GLY A 438 -10.85 -3.87 -0.31
N GLN A 439 -11.96 -3.14 -0.29
CA GLN A 439 -13.06 -3.37 0.64
C GLN A 439 -13.77 -4.71 0.37
N SER A 440 -13.19 -5.80 0.89
CA SER A 440 -13.75 -7.14 0.82
C SER A 440 -15.00 -7.24 1.71
N GLY A 441 -16.18 -7.11 1.11
CA GLY A 441 -17.46 -7.12 1.80
C GLY A 441 -18.52 -6.32 1.05
N SER A 442 -19.67 -6.10 1.68
CA SER A 442 -20.84 -5.41 1.08
C SER A 442 -20.63 -3.94 0.70
N ASP A 443 -19.52 -3.34 1.11
CA ASP A 443 -19.18 -1.96 0.74
C ASP A 443 -18.32 -1.90 -0.54
N GLY A 444 -17.59 -2.96 -0.89
CA GLY A 444 -16.89 -3.08 -2.18
C GLY A 444 -17.84 -3.17 -3.39
N ASP A 445 -19.07 -3.62 -3.18
CA ASP A 445 -20.13 -3.70 -4.21
C ASP A 445 -20.52 -2.32 -4.78
N LYS A 446 -20.13 -1.22 -4.13
CA LYS A 446 -20.44 0.16 -4.57
C LYS A 446 -19.49 0.68 -5.64
N GLY A 447 -18.33 0.05 -5.81
CA GLY A 447 -17.24 0.55 -6.66
C GLY A 447 -16.60 1.84 -6.11
N PRO A 448 -15.63 2.42 -6.85
CA PRO A 448 -15.01 3.66 -6.44
C PRO A 448 -15.94 4.86 -6.55
N VAL A 449 -15.75 5.84 -5.67
CA VAL A 449 -16.46 7.13 -5.72
C VAL A 449 -15.71 8.07 -6.65
N PHE A 450 -16.43 8.64 -7.61
CA PHE A 450 -15.89 9.56 -8.62
C PHE A 450 -16.61 10.91 -8.54
N HIS A 451 -15.85 11.99 -8.58
CA HIS A 451 -16.35 13.38 -8.60
C HIS A 451 -16.16 14.02 -9.99
N VAL A 452 -16.44 13.23 -11.04
CA VAL A 452 -16.24 13.58 -12.45
C VAL A 452 -17.58 13.48 -13.18
N GLU A 453 -18.23 14.61 -13.46
CA GLU A 453 -19.49 14.65 -14.20
C GLU A 453 -19.27 14.33 -15.68
N GLY A 454 -20.08 13.44 -16.25
CA GLY A 454 -19.99 13.02 -17.65
C GLY A 454 -18.90 11.98 -17.97
N GLY A 455 -18.08 11.62 -16.96
CA GLY A 455 -16.96 10.68 -17.06
C GLY A 455 -16.84 9.76 -15.84
N THR A 456 -15.63 9.28 -15.60
CA THR A 456 -15.24 8.46 -14.44
C THR A 456 -13.76 8.71 -14.11
N GLY A 457 -13.28 8.20 -12.98
CA GLY A 457 -11.93 8.43 -12.48
C GLY A 457 -11.80 9.65 -11.57
N VAL A 458 -10.62 10.28 -11.56
CA VAL A 458 -10.24 11.29 -10.57
C VAL A 458 -9.61 12.52 -11.22
N PHE A 459 -10.11 13.67 -10.80
CA PHE A 459 -9.42 14.96 -10.88
C PHE A 459 -9.43 15.53 -9.48
N GLY A 460 -8.30 15.41 -8.78
CA GLY A 460 -8.17 15.78 -7.38
C GLY A 460 -6.94 16.62 -7.12
N SER A 461 -6.66 16.90 -5.85
CA SER A 461 -5.49 17.67 -5.45
C SER A 461 -4.98 17.28 -4.07
N TYR A 462 -3.68 17.49 -3.87
CA TYR A 462 -3.03 17.24 -2.59
C TYR A 462 -1.88 18.21 -2.35
N VAL A 463 -1.49 18.35 -1.09
CA VAL A 463 -0.30 19.09 -0.69
C VAL A 463 0.53 18.23 0.24
N GLU A 464 1.83 18.18 -0.04
CA GLU A 464 2.74 17.24 0.60
C GLU A 464 3.68 17.91 1.60
N ASP A 465 3.89 17.21 2.71
CA ASP A 465 5.09 17.31 3.53
C ASP A 465 5.80 15.96 3.56
N SER A 466 7.09 15.95 3.87
CA SER A 466 7.83 14.69 3.98
C SER A 466 8.97 14.78 4.98
N PHE A 467 9.35 13.64 5.55
CA PHE A 467 10.56 13.47 6.34
C PHE A 467 11.24 12.15 6.01
N ARG A 468 12.52 12.02 6.34
CA ARG A 468 13.30 10.80 6.13
C ARG A 468 13.49 10.01 7.42
N VAL A 469 13.51 8.69 7.31
CA VAL A 469 13.93 7.78 8.38
C VAL A 469 14.91 6.73 7.87
N LEU A 470 15.95 6.41 8.65
CA LEU A 470 16.92 5.36 8.35
C LEU A 470 16.59 4.13 9.17
N ALA A 471 16.27 3.00 8.52
CA ALA A 471 16.12 1.71 9.16
C ALA A 471 17.43 0.91 9.05
N TYR A 472 17.94 0.37 10.16
CA TYR A 472 19.13 -0.53 10.16
C TYR A 472 19.06 -1.53 11.31
N ARG A 473 19.68 -2.70 11.17
CA ARG A 473 19.62 -3.73 12.22
C ARG A 473 20.77 -3.56 13.21
N ASP A 474 20.45 -3.54 14.50
CA ASP A 474 21.47 -3.56 15.55
C ASP A 474 21.50 -4.91 16.29
N ASP A 475 22.35 -5.80 15.80
CA ASP A 475 22.62 -7.10 16.42
C ASP A 475 23.30 -6.97 17.79
N ARG A 476 23.93 -5.83 18.12
CA ARG A 476 24.58 -5.61 19.43
C ARG A 476 23.54 -5.59 20.57
N VAL A 477 22.33 -5.11 20.28
CA VAL A 477 21.22 -5.02 21.25
C VAL A 477 20.51 -6.39 21.44
N GLY A 478 20.86 -7.41 20.64
CA GLY A 478 20.35 -8.79 20.74
C GLY A 478 21.22 -9.73 21.58
N ALA A 479 22.39 -9.27 22.06
CA ALA A 479 23.39 -10.12 22.73
C ALA A 479 22.94 -10.71 24.10
N GLU A 480 21.88 -10.19 24.72
CA GLU A 480 21.31 -10.72 25.96
C GLU A 480 20.41 -11.97 25.74
N GLY A 481 20.89 -12.90 24.91
CA GLY A 481 20.41 -14.29 24.87
C GLY A 481 19.17 -14.58 24.02
N SER A 482 18.58 -13.61 23.29
CA SER A 482 17.49 -13.89 22.34
C SER A 482 17.97 -14.32 20.95
N GLY A 483 19.17 -13.89 20.53
CA GLY A 483 19.72 -14.18 19.20
C GLY A 483 19.02 -13.48 18.02
N VAL A 484 17.93 -12.75 18.28
CA VAL A 484 17.19 -11.95 17.30
C VAL A 484 17.73 -10.53 17.31
N GLY A 485 18.29 -10.09 16.19
CA GLY A 485 18.70 -8.70 15.98
C GLY A 485 17.50 -7.77 16.03
N LYS A 486 17.70 -6.54 16.50
CA LYS A 486 16.61 -5.57 16.64
C LYS A 486 16.63 -4.58 15.49
N MET A 487 15.46 -4.26 14.97
CA MET A 487 15.29 -3.26 13.92
C MET A 487 15.37 -1.88 14.56
N VAL A 488 16.33 -1.08 14.14
CA VAL A 488 16.48 0.32 14.54
C VAL A 488 15.93 1.22 13.45
N VAL A 489 15.26 2.31 13.84
CA VAL A 489 14.79 3.35 12.92
C VAL A 489 15.12 4.72 13.53
N GLU A 490 15.82 5.56 12.77
CA GLU A 490 16.24 6.91 13.20
C GLU A 490 15.67 7.97 12.27
N VAL A 491 15.40 9.18 12.77
CA VAL A 491 14.96 10.30 11.91
C VAL A 491 16.18 10.93 11.28
N VAL A 492 16.19 11.01 9.94
CA VAL A 492 17.26 11.66 9.18
C VAL A 492 16.85 13.12 8.96
N ALA A 493 17.73 14.05 9.30
CA ALA A 493 17.52 15.46 8.97
C ALA A 493 17.64 15.66 7.45
N ASP A 494 16.74 16.44 6.87
CA ASP A 494 16.90 16.89 5.48
C ASP A 494 18.07 17.90 5.39
N ASP A 495 18.96 17.71 4.41
CA ASP A 495 20.22 18.47 4.18
C ASP A 495 19.99 19.91 3.65
#